data_AF-A0AAD9ZDN9-F1
#
_entry.id   AF-A0AAD9ZDN9-F1
#
_cell.length_a   1.000
_cell.length_b   1.000
_cell.length_c   1.000
_cell.angle_alpha   90.00
_cell.angle_beta   90.00
_cell.angle_gamma   90.00
#
_symmetry.space_group_name_H-M   'P 1'
#
loop_
_entity.id
_entity.type
_entity.pdbx_description
1 polymer ?
#
loop_
_entity_poly.entity_id
_entity_poly.type
_entity_poly.pdbx_seq_one_letter_code
_entity_poly.pdbx_strand_id
1 'polypeptide(L)'
;MKRAPLSYVLRRDENVPLVVTSLCAETIYPAIFTQAGTPPSTSGFELQTGQTKNLTVGGDWQGRVWGRTNCSFNADGTGPSNSGGLNGGGAACGTGDCGGIVECTGTGQTPVSLAEFTLATSSGQTFYDLSLVDGYNIPIGIVSLYHEANNPSLQEIPPNLTNLICIGSASLLAAQGSTSDASGTSSGTNSSFPIPLDESQSISDVQSWCPWDLQLDPPSKPGDGVYPYPDDNIQRPIFDPCYSACAKYNQPQDCCTESYHSPNACKPSLYSQSAKKICPDAYTYAFDDQTSTFIMPSGGGFEVVFCQTGRSSNILKVYSKQLDQLASSGHVSAQVLADTQNVTLQRINSMGNFSSMPMALSTMMAVMLAVWLWA
;
A
#
# COMPACT_ATOMS: atom_id res chain seq x y z
N MET A 1 -23.73 -14.70 29.49
CA MET A 1 -22.57 -15.61 29.41
C MET A 1 -21.40 -14.81 28.85
N LYS A 2 -20.32 -14.61 29.61
CA LYS A 2 -19.10 -13.97 29.08
C LYS A 2 -18.44 -15.00 28.15
N ARG A 3 -18.46 -14.76 26.83
CA ARG A 3 -17.69 -15.57 25.88
C ARG A 3 -16.20 -15.36 26.20
N ALA A 4 -15.45 -16.46 26.31
CA ALA A 4 -14.00 -16.40 26.48
C ALA A 4 -13.36 -15.71 25.25
N PRO A 5 -12.23 -14.99 25.41
CA PRO A 5 -11.54 -14.39 24.28
C PRO A 5 -11.08 -15.52 23.35
N LEU A 6 -11.56 -15.50 22.11
CA LEU A 6 -11.10 -16.40 21.06
C LEU A 6 -9.74 -15.89 20.57
N SER A 7 -8.67 -16.23 21.28
CA SER A 7 -7.34 -16.28 20.64
C SER A 7 -7.33 -17.54 19.76
N TYR A 8 -7.97 -17.47 18.59
CA TYR A 8 -7.80 -18.52 17.59
C TYR A 8 -6.38 -18.41 17.07
N VAL A 9 -5.49 -19.22 17.65
CA VAL A 9 -4.12 -19.36 17.17
C VAL A 9 -4.21 -20.28 15.96
N LEU A 10 -3.99 -19.72 14.76
CA LEU A 10 -3.84 -20.48 13.53
C LEU A 10 -2.86 -21.62 13.78
N ARG A 11 -3.26 -22.85 13.44
CA ARG A 11 -2.33 -23.97 13.58
C ARG A 11 -1.31 -23.90 12.46
N ARG A 12 -0.09 -24.34 12.75
CA ARG A 12 1.02 -24.34 11.78
C ARG A 12 0.68 -25.14 10.51
N ASP A 13 -0.11 -26.19 10.65
CA ASP A 13 -0.58 -27.09 9.58
C ASP A 13 -1.86 -26.64 8.88
N GLU A 14 -2.40 -25.47 9.24
CA GLU A 14 -3.59 -24.92 8.61
C GLU A 14 -3.23 -24.30 7.25
N ASN A 15 -3.95 -24.74 6.21
CA ASN A 15 -3.84 -24.15 4.88
C ASN A 15 -4.64 -22.85 4.84
N VAL A 16 -3.92 -21.73 4.88
CA VAL A 16 -4.51 -20.40 4.77
C VAL A 16 -4.56 -19.98 3.30
N PRO A 17 -5.72 -19.58 2.76
CA PRO A 17 -5.82 -19.11 1.38
C PRO A 17 -4.93 -17.90 1.11
N LEU A 18 -4.19 -17.95 0.00
CA LEU A 18 -3.48 -16.82 -0.59
C LEU A 18 -3.87 -16.77 -2.07
N VAL A 19 -4.80 -15.89 -2.40
CA VAL A 19 -5.31 -15.71 -3.76
C VAL A 19 -4.59 -14.54 -4.41
N VAL A 20 -4.28 -14.64 -5.70
CA VAL A 20 -3.64 -13.55 -6.44
C VAL A 20 -4.41 -13.30 -7.74
N THR A 21 -4.89 -12.08 -7.91
CA THR A 21 -5.72 -11.69 -9.05
C THR A 21 -5.08 -10.53 -9.81
N SER A 22 -5.07 -10.61 -11.13
CA SER A 22 -4.64 -9.52 -12.00
C SER A 22 -5.85 -8.87 -12.68
N LEU A 23 -6.05 -7.58 -12.45
CA LEU A 23 -6.98 -6.75 -13.24
C LEU A 23 -6.23 -5.87 -14.24
N CYS A 24 -4.93 -6.10 -14.42
CA CYS A 24 -4.09 -5.29 -15.28
C CYS A 24 -4.45 -5.51 -16.74
N ALA A 25 -4.43 -4.42 -17.52
CA ALA A 25 -4.69 -4.48 -18.96
C ALA A 25 -3.64 -5.31 -19.73
N GLU A 26 -2.43 -5.41 -19.18
CA GLU A 26 -1.33 -6.21 -19.70
C GLU A 26 -1.08 -7.43 -18.81
N THR A 27 -0.47 -8.46 -19.39
CA THR A 27 0.04 -9.61 -18.62
C THR A 27 1.08 -9.15 -17.61
N ILE A 28 0.96 -9.65 -16.39
CA ILE A 28 1.95 -9.47 -15.33
C ILE A 28 2.46 -10.83 -14.85
N TYR A 29 3.59 -10.81 -14.15
CA TYR A 29 4.12 -11.99 -13.50
C TYR A 29 4.18 -11.76 -12.00
N PRO A 30 3.14 -12.11 -11.23
CA PRO A 30 3.23 -12.08 -9.78
C PRO A 30 4.38 -12.95 -9.27
N ALA A 31 4.90 -12.57 -8.12
CA ALA A 31 5.97 -13.25 -7.44
C ALA A 31 5.73 -13.22 -5.93
N ILE A 32 6.21 -14.27 -5.26
CA ILE A 32 6.02 -14.51 -3.84
C ILE A 32 7.34 -14.92 -3.23
N PHE A 33 7.74 -14.27 -2.15
CA PHE A 33 8.93 -14.64 -1.40
C PHE A 33 8.53 -14.98 0.03
N THR A 34 8.84 -16.21 0.46
CA THR A 34 8.60 -16.69 1.82
C THR A 34 9.83 -16.44 2.66
N GLN A 35 9.72 -15.56 3.66
CA GLN A 35 10.79 -15.32 4.62
C GLN A 35 10.81 -16.39 5.72
N ALA A 36 9.65 -16.85 6.15
CA ALA A 36 9.51 -17.92 7.14
C ALA A 36 8.18 -18.66 6.99
N GLY A 37 8.09 -19.85 7.59
CA GLY A 37 6.88 -20.68 7.58
C GLY A 37 6.74 -21.53 6.31
N THR A 38 5.53 -22.03 6.09
CA THR A 38 5.25 -22.92 4.95
C THR A 38 4.91 -22.12 3.67
N PRO A 39 5.70 -22.23 2.59
CA PRO A 39 5.51 -21.46 1.37
C PRO A 39 4.30 -21.97 0.55
N PRO A 40 3.81 -21.18 -0.40
CA PRO A 40 2.88 -21.68 -1.41
C PRO A 40 3.55 -22.65 -2.39
N SER A 41 2.75 -23.27 -3.26
CA SER A 41 3.23 -24.27 -4.23
C SER A 41 4.11 -23.70 -5.36
N THR A 42 4.15 -22.38 -5.53
CA THR A 42 4.95 -21.66 -6.53
C THR A 42 5.32 -20.28 -5.99
N SER A 43 6.52 -19.79 -6.32
CA SER A 43 7.02 -18.46 -5.96
C SER A 43 6.95 -17.45 -7.12
N GLY A 44 6.49 -17.86 -8.31
CA GLY A 44 6.13 -16.90 -9.36
C GLY A 44 5.47 -17.55 -10.57
N PHE A 45 4.59 -16.80 -11.22
CA PHE A 45 3.72 -17.31 -12.27
C PHE A 45 3.22 -16.19 -13.17
N GLU A 46 2.69 -16.53 -14.33
CA GLU A 46 2.04 -15.59 -15.26
C GLU A 46 0.57 -15.40 -14.87
N LEU A 47 0.08 -14.16 -14.93
CA LEU A 47 -1.34 -13.84 -14.92
C LEU A 47 -1.69 -12.88 -16.06
N GLN A 48 -2.60 -13.32 -16.94
CA GLN A 48 -3.24 -12.47 -17.93
C GLN A 48 -4.36 -11.63 -17.29
N THR A 49 -4.87 -10.65 -18.03
CA THR A 49 -5.98 -9.79 -17.59
C THR A 49 -7.18 -10.60 -17.11
N GLY A 50 -7.63 -10.32 -15.88
CA GLY A 50 -8.78 -10.95 -15.24
C GLY A 50 -8.52 -12.36 -14.70
N GLN A 51 -7.29 -12.87 -14.76
CA GLN A 51 -6.96 -14.18 -14.21
C GLN A 51 -6.69 -14.13 -12.71
N THR A 52 -7.04 -15.23 -12.06
CA THR A 52 -6.83 -15.47 -10.64
C THR A 52 -6.08 -16.78 -10.42
N LYS A 53 -5.09 -16.76 -9.52
CA LYS A 53 -4.37 -17.93 -9.03
C LYS A 53 -4.74 -18.17 -7.56
N ASN A 54 -5.27 -19.36 -7.28
CA ASN A 54 -5.54 -19.80 -5.93
C ASN A 54 -4.33 -20.56 -5.39
N LEU A 55 -3.73 -20.06 -4.31
CA LEU A 55 -2.65 -20.72 -3.57
C LEU A 55 -3.06 -20.85 -2.11
N THR A 56 -2.24 -21.59 -1.37
CA THR A 56 -2.36 -21.71 0.08
C THR A 56 -0.98 -21.58 0.69
N VAL A 57 -0.90 -20.99 1.86
CA VAL A 57 0.30 -20.91 2.70
C VAL A 57 0.02 -21.52 4.07
N GLY A 58 1.05 -21.81 4.84
CA GLY A 58 0.86 -22.27 6.22
C GLY A 58 0.33 -21.16 7.13
N GLY A 59 -0.33 -21.54 8.22
CA GLY A 59 -0.72 -20.59 9.27
C GLY A 59 0.46 -19.79 9.84
N ASP A 60 1.69 -20.33 9.79
CA ASP A 60 2.92 -19.69 10.26
C ASP A 60 3.64 -18.83 9.21
N TRP A 61 3.03 -18.61 8.04
CA TRP A 61 3.69 -17.97 6.91
C TRP A 61 4.00 -16.50 7.17
N GLN A 62 5.23 -16.12 6.81
CA GLN A 62 5.71 -14.75 6.72
C GLN A 62 6.30 -14.56 5.34
N GLY A 63 5.79 -13.59 4.61
CA GLY A 63 6.15 -13.44 3.21
C GLY A 63 5.62 -12.16 2.60
N ARG A 64 6.00 -11.98 1.33
CA ARG A 64 5.58 -10.84 0.53
C ARG A 64 5.15 -11.27 -0.87
N VAL A 65 4.21 -10.53 -1.44
CA VAL A 65 3.69 -10.71 -2.81
C VAL A 65 3.90 -9.41 -3.59
N TRP A 66 4.33 -9.50 -4.84
CA TRP A 66 4.48 -8.34 -5.72
C TRP A 66 4.20 -8.69 -7.19
N GLY A 67 3.95 -7.67 -8.00
CA GLY A 67 3.71 -7.81 -9.43
C GLY A 67 4.95 -7.39 -10.25
N ARG A 68 5.36 -8.22 -11.19
CA ARG A 68 6.40 -7.89 -12.18
C ARG A 68 5.77 -7.49 -13.50
N THR A 69 6.29 -6.45 -14.13
CA THR A 69 5.74 -5.89 -15.37
C THR A 69 6.77 -5.88 -16.49
N ASN A 70 6.27 -5.84 -17.74
CA ASN A 70 7.09 -5.82 -18.95
C ASN A 70 8.12 -6.96 -18.97
N CYS A 71 7.64 -8.19 -18.76
CA CYS A 71 8.48 -9.37 -18.63
C CYS A 71 8.58 -10.16 -19.93
N SER A 72 9.74 -10.76 -20.16
CA SER A 72 9.97 -11.71 -21.25
C SER A 72 10.93 -12.81 -20.80
N PHE A 73 10.40 -14.03 -20.63
CA PHE A 73 11.16 -15.21 -20.19
C PHE A 73 11.42 -16.18 -21.36
N ASN A 74 12.42 -17.04 -21.20
CA ASN A 74 12.58 -18.23 -22.03
C ASN A 74 11.45 -19.24 -21.76
N ALA A 75 11.32 -20.25 -22.62
CA ALA A 75 10.17 -21.16 -22.62
C ALA A 75 10.01 -21.97 -21.32
N ASP A 76 11.10 -22.24 -20.62
CA ASP A 76 11.13 -22.96 -19.34
C ASP A 76 11.12 -22.04 -18.11
N GLY A 77 11.13 -20.71 -18.30
CA GLY A 77 11.05 -19.73 -17.22
C GLY A 77 12.31 -19.64 -16.34
N THR A 78 13.42 -20.20 -16.78
CA THR A 78 14.71 -20.25 -16.05
C THR A 78 15.64 -19.09 -16.39
N GLY A 79 15.22 -18.19 -17.29
CA GLY A 79 15.98 -17.02 -17.65
C GLY A 79 15.21 -16.04 -18.55
N PRO A 80 15.79 -14.88 -18.87
CA PRO A 80 15.25 -13.93 -19.85
C PRO A 80 15.11 -14.56 -21.24
N SER A 81 14.15 -14.07 -22.02
CA SER A 81 13.98 -14.49 -23.41
C SER A 81 15.16 -14.03 -24.28
N ASN A 82 15.37 -14.73 -25.40
CA ASN A 82 16.35 -14.32 -26.42
C ASN A 82 15.85 -13.17 -27.31
N SER A 83 14.60 -12.74 -27.17
CA SER A 83 13.95 -11.75 -28.04
C SER A 83 14.54 -10.33 -27.90
N GLY A 84 15.41 -10.10 -26.92
CA GLY A 84 16.13 -8.83 -26.71
C GLY A 84 17.64 -8.86 -26.96
N GLY A 85 18.21 -9.95 -27.50
CA GLY A 85 19.65 -10.05 -27.73
C GLY A 85 20.51 -10.20 -26.46
N LEU A 86 19.88 -10.45 -25.31
CA LEU A 86 20.55 -10.58 -24.01
C LEU A 86 21.16 -11.98 -23.76
N ASN A 87 21.01 -12.93 -24.70
CA ASN A 87 21.50 -14.31 -24.59
C ASN A 87 21.12 -15.00 -23.25
N GLY A 88 19.94 -14.68 -22.69
CA GLY A 88 19.49 -15.20 -21.40
C GLY A 88 20.20 -14.62 -20.16
N GLY A 89 20.84 -13.45 -20.27
CA GLY A 89 21.45 -12.74 -19.13
C GLY A 89 20.67 -11.50 -18.69
N GLY A 90 20.73 -11.18 -17.39
CA GLY A 90 20.16 -9.95 -16.83
C GLY A 90 18.72 -10.09 -16.33
N ALA A 91 18.00 -8.96 -16.29
CA ALA A 91 16.59 -8.92 -15.89
C ALA A 91 15.69 -9.39 -17.04
N ALA A 92 14.67 -10.17 -16.71
CA ALA A 92 13.62 -10.55 -17.65
C ALA A 92 12.46 -9.55 -17.63
N CYS A 93 12.29 -8.81 -16.53
CA CYS A 93 11.23 -7.85 -16.33
C CYS A 93 11.74 -6.41 -16.23
N GLY A 94 10.93 -5.45 -16.69
CA GLY A 94 11.21 -4.03 -16.53
C GLY A 94 11.13 -3.54 -15.09
N THR A 95 10.23 -4.11 -14.28
CA THR A 95 10.13 -3.81 -12.84
C THR A 95 9.89 -5.07 -12.01
N GLY A 96 10.35 -5.06 -10.75
CA GLY A 96 10.12 -6.16 -9.80
C GLY A 96 10.85 -7.46 -10.12
N ASP A 97 11.76 -7.47 -11.10
CA ASP A 97 12.50 -8.66 -11.53
C ASP A 97 13.16 -9.38 -10.33
N CYS A 98 13.26 -10.70 -10.34
CA CYS A 98 13.81 -11.46 -9.22
C CYS A 98 14.98 -12.36 -9.63
N GLY A 99 15.80 -11.88 -10.57
CA GLY A 99 16.97 -12.58 -11.10
C GLY A 99 16.73 -13.21 -12.48
N GLY A 100 15.80 -12.66 -13.25
CA GLY A 100 15.50 -13.11 -14.62
C GLY A 100 14.73 -14.43 -14.71
N ILE A 101 14.24 -14.97 -13.59
CA ILE A 101 13.53 -16.26 -13.52
C ILE A 101 12.07 -16.09 -13.11
N VAL A 102 11.20 -16.99 -13.57
CA VAL A 102 9.77 -16.97 -13.23
C VAL A 102 9.56 -17.31 -11.76
N GLU A 103 10.14 -18.41 -11.28
CA GLU A 103 10.06 -18.89 -9.90
C GLU A 103 11.11 -18.18 -9.03
N CYS A 104 10.72 -17.10 -8.35
CA CYS A 104 11.63 -16.28 -7.58
C CYS A 104 12.27 -17.03 -6.40
N THR A 105 13.56 -16.81 -6.19
CA THR A 105 14.31 -17.35 -5.02
C THR A 105 14.70 -16.27 -4.01
N GLY A 106 14.39 -15.01 -4.32
CA GLY A 106 14.67 -13.85 -3.49
C GLY A 106 13.61 -12.76 -3.70
N THR A 107 13.93 -11.54 -3.24
CA THR A 107 13.06 -10.38 -3.36
C THR A 107 13.10 -9.78 -4.77
N GLY A 108 12.07 -9.01 -5.11
CA GLY A 108 12.06 -8.23 -6.36
C GLY A 108 13.07 -7.08 -6.34
N GLN A 109 13.61 -6.75 -7.51
CA GLN A 109 14.40 -5.55 -7.75
C GLN A 109 13.49 -4.32 -7.70
N THR A 110 13.96 -3.28 -6.99
CA THR A 110 13.24 -2.01 -6.86
C THR A 110 13.21 -1.22 -8.19
N PRO A 111 12.19 -0.39 -8.45
CA PRO A 111 11.04 -0.11 -7.58
C PRO A 111 9.98 -1.22 -7.62
N VAL A 112 9.37 -1.52 -6.48
CA VAL A 112 8.33 -2.55 -6.39
C VAL A 112 7.31 -2.26 -5.28
N SER A 113 6.02 -2.29 -5.63
CA SER A 113 4.93 -2.25 -4.65
C SER A 113 4.78 -3.62 -3.99
N LEU A 114 4.70 -3.68 -2.66
CA LEU A 114 4.64 -4.93 -1.90
C LEU A 114 3.33 -5.08 -1.13
N ALA A 115 2.83 -6.31 -1.04
CA ALA A 115 1.89 -6.75 -0.02
C ALA A 115 2.64 -7.69 0.94
N GLU A 116 2.70 -7.35 2.22
CA GLU A 116 3.50 -8.05 3.24
C GLU A 116 2.59 -8.69 4.29
N PHE A 117 2.96 -9.88 4.77
CA PHE A 117 2.14 -10.68 5.66
C PHE A 117 2.97 -11.38 6.75
N THR A 118 2.38 -11.49 7.93
CA THR A 118 2.83 -12.33 9.05
C THR A 118 1.59 -12.97 9.70
N LEU A 119 1.30 -14.24 9.36
CA LEU A 119 -0.03 -14.83 9.57
C LEU A 119 -0.31 -15.44 10.94
N ALA A 120 0.69 -15.89 11.69
CA ALA A 120 0.49 -16.37 13.06
C ALA A 120 1.62 -15.94 13.98
N THR A 121 1.39 -14.82 14.66
CA THR A 121 2.19 -14.46 15.83
C THR A 121 1.75 -15.28 17.04
N SER A 122 2.60 -15.36 18.06
CA SER A 122 2.31 -16.08 19.30
C SER A 122 1.07 -15.56 20.04
N SER A 123 0.55 -14.38 19.69
CA SER A 123 -0.67 -13.77 20.21
C SER A 123 -1.94 -14.14 19.43
N GLY A 124 -1.87 -14.94 18.35
CA GLY A 124 -3.03 -15.25 17.49
C GLY A 124 -3.47 -14.06 16.64
N GLN A 125 -2.54 -13.18 16.31
CA GLN A 125 -2.74 -12.03 15.44
C GLN A 125 -1.99 -12.21 14.13
N THR A 126 -2.62 -11.73 13.06
CA THR A 126 -2.05 -11.54 11.74
C THR A 126 -1.69 -10.07 11.55
N PHE A 127 -0.48 -9.82 11.04
CA PHE A 127 -0.02 -8.51 10.62
C PHE A 127 0.08 -8.50 9.10
N TYR A 128 -0.42 -7.45 8.46
CA TYR A 128 -0.26 -7.25 7.03
C TYR A 128 -0.31 -5.77 6.70
N ASP A 129 0.28 -5.45 5.57
CA ASP A 129 0.36 -4.09 5.07
C ASP A 129 0.66 -4.06 3.58
N LEU A 130 0.37 -2.91 2.98
CA LEU A 130 0.95 -2.53 1.70
C LEU A 130 2.20 -1.70 1.97
N SER A 131 3.26 -1.95 1.23
CA SER A 131 4.55 -1.31 1.46
C SER A 131 5.14 -0.75 0.18
N LEU A 132 5.47 0.53 0.25
CA LEU A 132 6.16 1.33 -0.76
C LEU A 132 7.59 1.69 -0.31
N VAL A 133 8.10 1.03 0.74
CA VAL A 133 9.47 1.21 1.21
C VAL A 133 10.48 0.90 0.10
N ASP A 134 10.15 -0.08 -0.74
CA ASP A 134 10.95 -0.52 -1.89
C ASP A 134 10.53 0.16 -3.20
N GLY A 135 9.70 1.21 -3.14
CA GLY A 135 9.21 1.95 -4.30
C GLY A 135 7.77 1.59 -4.70
N TYR A 136 7.37 2.05 -5.87
CA TYR A 136 6.05 1.79 -6.45
C TYR A 136 6.19 1.48 -7.94
N ASN A 137 5.57 0.39 -8.42
CA ASN A 137 5.57 0.03 -9.84
C ASN A 137 4.18 -0.30 -10.40
N ILE A 138 3.25 -0.74 -9.57
CA ILE A 138 1.90 -1.14 -9.99
C ILE A 138 0.90 -0.94 -8.84
N PRO A 139 -0.37 -0.57 -9.13
CA PRO A 139 -1.38 -0.54 -8.09
C PRO A 139 -1.60 -1.91 -7.50
N ILE A 140 -1.78 -1.94 -6.19
CA ILE A 140 -1.90 -3.17 -5.41
C ILE A 140 -2.92 -2.96 -4.30
N GLY A 141 -3.67 -4.02 -3.99
CA GLY A 141 -4.54 -4.07 -2.83
C GLY A 141 -4.54 -5.43 -2.17
N ILE A 142 -5.00 -5.46 -0.92
CA ILE A 142 -5.18 -6.66 -0.13
C ILE A 142 -6.66 -6.73 0.23
N VAL A 143 -7.29 -7.87 -0.04
CA VAL A 143 -8.67 -8.17 0.34
C VAL A 143 -8.64 -9.33 1.33
N SER A 144 -9.26 -9.15 2.49
CA SER A 144 -9.41 -10.22 3.48
C SER A 144 -10.50 -11.22 3.06
N LEU A 145 -10.25 -12.51 3.25
CA LEU A 145 -11.19 -13.59 2.93
C LEU A 145 -11.95 -14.09 4.17
N TYR A 146 -12.12 -13.23 5.18
CA TYR A 146 -12.78 -13.58 6.43
C TYR A 146 -14.23 -14.07 6.27
N HIS A 147 -14.95 -13.52 5.29
CA HIS A 147 -16.33 -13.90 5.01
C HIS A 147 -16.46 -15.32 4.42
N GLU A 148 -15.39 -15.84 3.82
CA GLU A 148 -15.31 -17.21 3.28
C GLU A 148 -14.80 -18.21 4.33
N ALA A 149 -14.25 -17.71 5.44
CA ALA A 149 -13.72 -18.54 6.51
C ALA A 149 -14.83 -19.38 7.15
N ASN A 150 -14.54 -20.62 7.52
CA ASN A 150 -15.44 -21.43 8.34
C ASN A 150 -15.36 -21.06 9.84
N ASN A 151 -15.42 -19.75 10.15
CA ASN A 151 -15.35 -19.21 11.50
C ASN A 151 -16.30 -18.00 11.63
N PRO A 152 -17.42 -18.14 12.35
CA PRO A 152 -18.39 -17.04 12.50
C PRO A 152 -17.81 -15.74 13.07
N SER A 153 -16.78 -15.83 13.93
CA SER A 153 -16.18 -14.62 14.52
C SER A 153 -15.36 -13.84 13.50
N LEU A 154 -14.78 -14.52 12.52
CA LEU A 154 -14.10 -13.87 11.39
C LEU A 154 -15.11 -13.29 10.41
N GLN A 155 -16.19 -14.03 10.11
CA GLN A 155 -17.26 -13.57 9.21
C GLN A 155 -17.96 -12.30 9.71
N GLU A 156 -17.91 -12.00 11.01
CA GLU A 156 -18.45 -10.77 11.59
C GLU A 156 -17.57 -9.53 11.35
N ILE A 157 -16.31 -9.69 10.91
CA ILE A 157 -15.38 -8.59 10.64
C ILE A 157 -15.82 -7.80 9.40
N PRO A 158 -16.16 -6.50 9.55
CA PRO A 158 -16.52 -5.66 8.42
C PRO A 158 -15.38 -5.52 7.41
N PRO A 159 -15.64 -5.72 6.10
CA PRO A 159 -14.57 -5.68 5.10
C PRO A 159 -13.98 -4.27 4.87
N ASN A 160 -14.70 -3.21 5.25
CA ASN A 160 -14.17 -1.84 5.21
C ASN A 160 -13.20 -1.50 6.34
N LEU A 161 -12.89 -2.46 7.22
CA LEU A 161 -11.79 -2.37 8.17
C LEU A 161 -10.50 -3.02 7.66
N THR A 162 -10.56 -3.84 6.61
CA THR A 162 -9.50 -4.81 6.31
C THR A 162 -8.99 -4.79 4.88
N ASN A 163 -9.74 -4.20 3.95
CA ASN A 163 -9.39 -4.26 2.54
C ASN A 163 -8.62 -3.01 2.09
N LEU A 164 -7.29 -3.11 1.99
CA LEU A 164 -6.41 -2.00 1.62
C LEU A 164 -6.32 -1.85 0.11
N ILE A 165 -6.21 -0.61 -0.35
CA ILE A 165 -6.01 -0.27 -1.76
C ILE A 165 -4.97 0.84 -1.86
N CYS A 166 -3.97 0.68 -2.72
CA CYS A 166 -3.01 1.72 -3.07
C CYS A 166 -2.99 1.93 -4.59
N ILE A 167 -3.42 3.12 -5.02
CA ILE A 167 -3.47 3.53 -6.43
C ILE A 167 -2.61 4.78 -6.60
N GLY A 168 -1.36 4.55 -6.98
CA GLY A 168 -0.39 5.57 -7.36
C GLY A 168 -0.26 5.79 -8.87
N SER A 169 -1.23 5.32 -9.66
CA SER A 169 -1.26 5.40 -11.12
C SER A 169 -2.52 6.10 -11.59
N ALA A 170 -2.36 7.26 -12.22
CA ALA A 170 -3.48 8.14 -12.57
C ALA A 170 -4.47 7.55 -13.57
N SER A 171 -4.02 6.65 -14.45
CA SER A 171 -4.88 5.94 -15.41
C SER A 171 -5.92 5.02 -14.75
N LEU A 172 -5.68 4.63 -13.50
CA LEU A 172 -6.55 3.74 -12.72
C LEU A 172 -7.23 4.48 -11.54
N LEU A 173 -7.04 5.81 -11.46
CA LEU A 173 -7.69 6.64 -10.46
C LEU A 173 -9.12 6.98 -10.89
N ALA A 174 -10.09 6.64 -10.04
CA ALA A 174 -11.48 7.02 -10.23
C ALA A 174 -11.70 8.55 -10.06
N ALA A 175 -12.89 9.05 -10.39
CA ALA A 175 -13.28 10.43 -10.10
C ALA A 175 -13.57 10.64 -8.61
N GLN A 176 -13.50 11.88 -8.13
CA GLN A 176 -13.85 12.19 -6.73
C GLN A 176 -15.34 11.95 -6.50
N GLY A 177 -15.70 11.44 -5.34
CA GLY A 177 -17.07 11.06 -5.00
C GLY A 177 -17.58 9.84 -5.76
N SER A 178 -16.71 9.16 -6.52
CA SER A 178 -16.99 7.82 -7.03
C SER A 178 -17.15 6.87 -5.85
N THR A 179 -18.40 6.50 -5.55
CA THR A 179 -18.73 5.38 -4.65
C THR A 179 -18.40 4.03 -5.27
N SER A 180 -17.92 4.06 -6.51
CA SER A 180 -17.71 2.89 -7.31
C SER A 180 -16.42 2.23 -6.86
N ASP A 181 -16.60 1.14 -6.13
CA ASP A 181 -15.90 -0.15 -6.31
C ASP A 181 -15.91 -0.55 -7.81
N ALA A 182 -15.43 0.32 -8.71
CA ALA A 182 -15.77 0.44 -10.14
C ALA A 182 -15.15 -0.64 -11.03
N SER A 183 -14.88 -1.81 -10.47
CA SER A 183 -14.60 -3.03 -11.21
C SER A 183 -15.48 -4.21 -10.78
N GLY A 184 -16.56 -3.97 -10.03
CA GLY A 184 -17.66 -4.94 -9.90
C GLY A 184 -17.38 -6.25 -9.17
N THR A 185 -16.15 -6.56 -8.75
CA THR A 185 -15.85 -7.83 -8.04
C THR A 185 -14.63 -7.80 -7.10
N SER A 186 -13.91 -6.69 -6.90
CA SER A 186 -12.50 -6.79 -6.46
C SER A 186 -12.08 -6.03 -5.20
N SER A 187 -12.94 -5.20 -4.60
CA SER A 187 -12.61 -4.48 -3.35
C SER A 187 -13.08 -5.23 -2.10
N GLY A 188 -13.81 -6.33 -2.26
CA GLY A 188 -14.33 -7.16 -1.16
C GLY A 188 -15.35 -6.47 -0.23
N THR A 189 -15.87 -5.30 -0.61
CA THR A 189 -16.84 -4.52 0.18
C THR A 189 -18.24 -4.49 -0.42
N ASN A 190 -19.18 -3.87 0.30
CA ASN A 190 -20.57 -3.72 -0.13
C ASN A 190 -21.16 -2.40 0.38
N SER A 191 -22.37 -2.05 -0.06
CA SER A 191 -23.03 -0.79 0.29
C SER A 191 -23.29 -0.61 1.78
N SER A 192 -23.32 -1.68 2.57
CA SER A 192 -23.48 -1.62 4.03
C SER A 192 -22.16 -1.30 4.74
N PHE A 193 -21.02 -1.62 4.11
CA PHE A 193 -19.68 -1.41 4.62
C PHE A 193 -18.78 -0.83 3.54
N PRO A 194 -18.99 0.43 3.14
CA PRO A 194 -18.16 1.07 2.11
C PRO A 194 -16.75 1.33 2.65
N ILE A 195 -15.73 1.12 1.83
CA ILE A 195 -14.34 1.46 2.18
C ILE A 195 -14.21 2.98 2.29
N PRO A 196 -13.57 3.52 3.35
CA PRO A 196 -13.14 4.91 3.36
C PRO A 196 -12.04 5.12 2.31
N LEU A 197 -12.39 5.82 1.24
CA LEU A 197 -11.48 6.16 0.15
C LEU A 197 -10.88 7.56 0.35
N ASP A 198 -9.63 7.76 -0.08
CA ASP A 198 -9.03 9.08 -0.12
C ASP A 198 -9.63 9.93 -1.25
N GLU A 199 -10.32 10.99 -0.88
CA GLU A 199 -10.93 11.95 -1.79
C GLU A 199 -10.05 13.20 -1.98
N SER A 200 -8.88 13.27 -1.35
CA SER A 200 -8.07 14.49 -1.32
C SER A 200 -7.19 14.67 -2.55
N GLN A 201 -6.75 13.56 -3.17
CA GLN A 201 -5.88 13.63 -4.34
C GLN A 201 -6.65 13.85 -5.63
N SER A 202 -6.20 14.76 -6.48
CA SER A 202 -6.67 14.92 -7.87
C SER A 202 -5.92 13.99 -8.82
N ILE A 203 -6.42 13.87 -10.07
CA ILE A 203 -5.69 13.13 -11.13
C ILE A 203 -4.28 13.73 -11.32
N SER A 204 -4.14 15.07 -11.29
CA SER A 204 -2.84 15.74 -11.41
C SER A 204 -1.89 15.44 -10.26
N ASP A 205 -2.41 15.31 -9.03
CA ASP A 205 -1.58 14.94 -7.88
C ASP A 205 -1.02 13.53 -8.07
N VAL A 206 -1.87 12.57 -8.48
CA VAL A 206 -1.46 11.18 -8.76
C VAL A 206 -0.57 11.06 -10.00
N GLN A 207 -0.65 11.98 -10.96
CA GLN A 207 0.26 11.98 -12.12
C GLN A 207 1.68 12.47 -11.77
N SER A 208 1.83 13.26 -10.71
CA SER A 208 3.06 14.02 -10.44
C SER A 208 3.65 13.78 -9.04
N TRP A 209 3.09 12.85 -8.27
CA TRP A 209 3.55 12.59 -6.89
C TRP A 209 4.98 12.08 -6.80
N CYS A 210 5.44 11.30 -7.79
CA CYS A 210 6.79 10.74 -7.81
C CYS A 210 7.82 11.86 -8.06
N PRO A 211 8.76 12.11 -7.12
CA PRO A 211 9.83 13.08 -7.33
C PRO A 211 10.63 12.78 -8.60
N TRP A 212 11.01 13.83 -9.34
CA TRP A 212 11.64 13.69 -10.67
C TRP A 212 12.85 12.75 -10.68
N ASP A 213 13.79 12.92 -9.74
CA ASP A 213 15.02 12.11 -9.72
C ASP A 213 14.81 10.65 -9.28
N LEU A 214 13.59 10.31 -8.84
CA LEU A 214 13.19 8.98 -8.39
C LEU A 214 12.35 8.21 -9.42
N GLN A 215 12.01 8.84 -10.54
CA GLN A 215 11.37 8.17 -11.67
C GLN A 215 12.32 7.13 -12.27
N LEU A 216 11.79 5.98 -12.69
CA LEU A 216 12.57 4.92 -13.32
C LEU A 216 13.02 5.36 -14.71
N ASP A 217 12.11 5.95 -15.49
CA ASP A 217 12.33 6.40 -16.85
C ASP A 217 12.00 7.90 -17.01
N PRO A 218 12.73 8.81 -16.30
CA PRO A 218 12.39 10.23 -16.29
C PRO A 218 12.43 10.81 -17.72
N PRO A 219 11.49 11.72 -18.07
CA PRO A 219 11.46 12.32 -19.40
C PRO A 219 12.80 12.93 -19.80
N SER A 220 13.15 12.85 -21.08
CA SER A 220 14.33 13.50 -21.64
C SER A 220 14.33 14.98 -21.29
N LYS A 221 15.39 15.43 -20.62
CA LYS A 221 15.58 16.83 -20.22
C LYS A 221 15.48 17.76 -21.44
N PRO A 222 14.68 18.85 -21.39
CA PRO A 222 14.78 19.91 -22.40
C PRO A 222 16.18 20.54 -22.37
N GLY A 223 16.65 21.06 -23.51
CA GLY A 223 18.04 21.48 -23.73
C GLY A 223 18.75 22.35 -22.66
N ASP A 224 20.07 22.43 -22.80
CA ASP A 224 21.03 23.30 -22.09
C ASP A 224 21.29 23.05 -20.60
N GLY A 225 20.91 21.90 -20.06
CA GLY A 225 21.40 21.52 -18.73
C GLY A 225 20.75 22.29 -17.56
N VAL A 226 19.74 23.12 -17.81
CA VAL A 226 18.92 23.78 -16.78
C VAL A 226 17.88 22.80 -16.24
N TYR A 227 17.77 22.68 -14.91
CA TYR A 227 16.71 21.89 -14.29
C TYR A 227 15.38 22.65 -14.45
N PRO A 228 14.37 22.07 -15.11
CA PRO A 228 13.03 22.63 -15.09
C PRO A 228 12.49 22.57 -13.65
N TYR A 229 12.47 23.71 -12.98
CA TYR A 229 11.72 23.92 -11.75
C TYR A 229 10.23 23.69 -12.04
N PRO A 230 9.37 23.46 -11.02
CA PRO A 230 8.09 22.73 -11.16
C PRO A 230 7.00 23.38 -12.06
N ASP A 231 7.32 24.46 -12.76
CA ASP A 231 6.43 25.28 -13.57
C ASP A 231 6.55 25.02 -15.09
N ASP A 232 7.34 24.03 -15.52
CA ASP A 232 7.51 23.75 -16.95
C ASP A 232 6.47 22.75 -17.49
N ASN A 233 5.86 23.09 -18.64
CA ASN A 233 4.87 22.30 -19.40
C ASN A 233 5.44 21.00 -20.04
N ILE A 234 6.42 20.36 -19.40
CA ILE A 234 7.03 19.12 -19.91
C ILE A 234 6.03 17.98 -19.74
N GLN A 235 5.67 17.32 -20.85
CA GLN A 235 4.78 16.18 -20.83
C GLN A 235 5.45 15.02 -20.08
N ARG A 236 4.88 14.65 -18.93
CA ARG A 236 5.28 13.47 -18.17
C ARG A 236 4.58 12.23 -18.73
N PRO A 237 5.20 11.04 -18.67
CA PRO A 237 4.47 9.81 -18.91
C PRO A 237 3.27 9.73 -17.95
N ILE A 238 2.17 9.14 -18.42
CA ILE A 238 0.94 8.98 -17.62
C ILE A 238 1.23 8.15 -16.35
N PHE A 239 2.25 7.29 -16.41
CA PHE A 239 2.76 6.52 -15.29
C PHE A 239 4.25 6.23 -15.48
N ASP A 240 5.03 6.38 -14.41
CA ASP A 240 6.44 5.99 -14.32
C ASP A 240 6.67 5.34 -12.94
N PRO A 241 7.22 4.12 -12.87
CA PRO A 241 7.61 3.51 -11.61
C PRO A 241 8.53 4.44 -10.79
N CYS A 242 8.33 4.45 -9.48
CA CYS A 242 8.99 5.40 -8.59
C CYS A 242 9.87 4.67 -7.58
N TYR A 243 11.17 4.91 -7.62
CA TYR A 243 12.10 4.49 -6.59
C TYR A 243 11.77 5.17 -5.26
N SER A 244 11.90 4.44 -4.16
CA SER A 244 12.02 5.08 -2.86
C SER A 244 13.38 5.77 -2.73
N ALA A 245 13.51 6.68 -1.76
CA ALA A 245 14.79 7.33 -1.49
C ALA A 245 15.89 6.31 -1.12
N CYS A 246 15.55 5.29 -0.32
CA CYS A 246 16.50 4.23 0.03
C CYS A 246 16.93 3.44 -1.21
N ALA A 247 15.96 3.01 -2.03
CA ALA A 247 16.23 2.26 -3.26
C ALA A 247 17.14 3.03 -4.24
N LYS A 248 16.98 4.36 -4.33
CA LYS A 248 17.79 5.19 -5.23
C LYS A 248 19.19 5.49 -4.69
N TYR A 249 19.27 5.93 -3.43
CA TYR A 249 20.49 6.56 -2.91
C TYR A 249 21.29 5.65 -1.96
N ASN A 250 20.66 4.61 -1.41
CA ASN A 250 21.24 3.67 -0.47
C ASN A 250 22.00 4.35 0.69
N GLN A 251 21.46 5.47 1.19
CA GLN A 251 22.08 6.22 2.30
C GLN A 251 21.46 5.83 3.64
N PRO A 252 22.23 5.87 4.74
CA PRO A 252 21.73 5.49 6.07
C PRO A 252 20.47 6.26 6.50
N GLN A 253 20.38 7.56 6.19
CA GLN A 253 19.18 8.35 6.52
C GLN A 253 17.93 7.97 5.73
N ASP A 254 18.09 7.46 4.49
CA ASP A 254 16.97 7.09 3.64
C ASP A 254 16.50 5.66 3.92
N CYS A 255 17.45 4.80 4.30
CA CYS A 255 17.21 3.39 4.64
C CYS A 255 16.98 3.14 6.13
N CYS A 256 17.05 4.18 6.97
CA CYS A 256 16.91 4.10 8.42
C CYS A 256 17.86 3.09 9.10
N THR A 257 19.12 3.09 8.67
CA THR A 257 20.18 2.22 9.20
C THR A 257 21.18 3.01 10.04
N GLU A 258 22.09 2.31 10.71
CA GLU A 258 23.18 2.91 11.51
C GLU A 258 22.65 3.93 12.54
N SER A 259 23.15 5.18 12.51
CA SER A 259 22.70 6.25 13.40
C SER A 259 21.23 6.66 13.21
N TYR A 260 20.60 6.23 12.12
CA TYR A 260 19.20 6.49 11.81
C TYR A 260 18.28 5.32 12.16
N HIS A 261 18.79 4.26 12.81
CA HIS A 261 18.00 3.08 13.20
C HIS A 261 17.09 3.33 14.43
N SER A 262 16.32 4.41 14.41
CA SER A 262 15.22 4.65 15.35
C SER A 262 14.19 5.62 14.76
N PRO A 263 12.92 5.58 15.20
CA PRO A 263 11.89 6.54 14.77
C PRO A 263 12.23 8.00 15.07
N ASN A 264 13.04 8.23 16.12
CA ASN A 264 13.46 9.57 16.50
C ASN A 264 14.54 10.12 15.56
N ALA A 265 15.39 9.26 15.02
CA ALA A 265 16.52 9.65 14.17
C ALA A 265 16.18 9.62 12.67
N CYS A 266 15.48 8.59 12.19
CA CYS A 266 15.05 8.54 10.79
C CYS A 266 13.85 9.48 10.56
N LYS A 267 13.87 10.23 9.46
CA LYS A 267 12.79 11.15 9.10
C LYS A 267 12.24 10.77 7.72
N PRO A 268 10.93 10.95 7.48
CA PRO A 268 10.35 10.66 6.18
C PRO A 268 10.96 11.57 5.12
N SER A 269 11.49 10.98 4.06
CA SER A 269 12.04 11.69 2.89
C SER A 269 10.93 12.39 2.09
N LEU A 270 11.31 13.18 1.08
CA LEU A 270 10.35 13.77 0.14
C LEU A 270 9.50 12.68 -0.54
N TYR A 271 10.12 11.56 -0.92
CA TYR A 271 9.42 10.40 -1.45
C TYR A 271 8.36 9.88 -0.48
N SER A 272 8.75 9.61 0.76
CA SER A 272 7.85 9.02 1.76
C SER A 272 6.64 9.93 2.02
N GLN A 273 6.87 11.24 2.12
CA GLN A 273 5.80 12.22 2.30
C GLN A 273 4.87 12.29 1.08
N SER A 274 5.40 12.23 -0.14
CA SER A 274 4.58 12.20 -1.36
C SER A 274 3.80 10.89 -1.49
N ALA A 275 4.46 9.75 -1.31
CA ALA A 275 3.85 8.43 -1.35
C ALA A 275 2.69 8.31 -0.35
N LYS A 276 2.86 8.86 0.87
CA LYS A 276 1.85 8.78 1.94
C LYS A 276 0.60 9.60 1.62
N LYS A 277 0.72 10.69 0.85
CA LYS A 277 -0.45 11.44 0.37
C LYS A 277 -1.27 10.64 -0.63
N ILE A 278 -0.62 9.80 -1.43
CA ILE A 278 -1.28 9.01 -2.47
C ILE A 278 -1.81 7.69 -1.93
N CYS A 279 -1.08 7.03 -1.03
CA CYS A 279 -1.47 5.79 -0.38
C CYS A 279 -1.39 5.93 1.15
N PRO A 280 -2.41 6.52 1.80
CA PRO A 280 -2.40 6.82 3.23
C PRO A 280 -2.19 5.59 4.13
N ASP A 281 -2.77 4.45 3.76
CA ASP A 281 -2.70 3.21 4.53
C ASP A 281 -1.43 2.37 4.26
N ALA A 282 -0.54 2.80 3.34
CA ALA A 282 0.65 2.02 2.96
C ALA A 282 1.91 2.51 3.68
N TYR A 283 2.85 1.61 4.01
CA TYR A 283 4.18 1.96 4.48
C TYR A 283 4.94 2.74 3.42
N THR A 284 5.59 3.83 3.81
CA THR A 284 6.34 4.66 2.86
C THR A 284 7.83 4.81 3.22
N TYR A 285 8.19 4.42 4.44
CA TYR A 285 9.57 4.28 4.92
C TYR A 285 9.59 3.35 6.16
N ALA A 286 10.78 2.96 6.63
CA ALA A 286 10.93 1.88 7.62
C ALA A 286 10.25 2.10 8.99
N PHE A 287 9.98 3.35 9.40
CA PHE A 287 9.35 3.67 10.70
C PHE A 287 7.95 4.31 10.54
N ASP A 288 7.22 3.93 9.50
CA ASP A 288 5.84 4.37 9.21
C ASP A 288 4.78 3.46 9.85
N ASP A 289 5.03 2.95 11.05
CA ASP A 289 4.30 1.81 11.62
C ASP A 289 2.86 2.11 12.05
N GLN A 290 2.69 3.17 12.85
CA GLN A 290 1.41 3.55 13.47
C GLN A 290 0.32 3.90 12.46
N THR A 291 0.69 4.20 11.21
CA THR A 291 -0.23 4.62 10.15
C THR A 291 -0.23 3.69 8.94
N SER A 292 0.34 2.48 9.07
CA SER A 292 0.46 1.57 7.92
C SER A 292 0.27 0.08 8.23
N THR A 293 0.30 -0.35 9.49
CA THR A 293 0.10 -1.77 9.85
C THR A 293 -1.33 -2.09 10.24
N PHE A 294 -1.86 -3.17 9.69
CA PHE A 294 -3.12 -3.77 10.13
C PHE A 294 -2.85 -4.97 11.02
N ILE A 295 -3.46 -4.96 12.20
CA ILE A 295 -3.37 -6.04 13.19
C ILE A 295 -4.75 -6.65 13.33
N MET A 296 -4.91 -7.87 12.83
CA MET A 296 -6.21 -8.53 12.75
C MET A 296 -6.18 -9.93 13.38
N PRO A 297 -7.34 -10.50 13.76
CA PRO A 297 -7.39 -11.89 14.18
C PRO A 297 -6.88 -12.84 13.10
N SER A 298 -6.14 -13.86 13.50
CA SER A 298 -5.62 -14.88 12.60
C SER A 298 -6.73 -15.71 11.95
N GLY A 299 -6.59 -15.99 10.65
CA GLY A 299 -7.47 -16.85 9.86
C GLY A 299 -7.98 -16.21 8.58
N GLY A 300 -8.92 -16.87 7.89
CA GLY A 300 -9.60 -16.39 6.68
C GLY A 300 -8.76 -16.43 5.40
N GLY A 301 -7.51 -15.96 5.46
CA GLY A 301 -6.66 -15.80 4.29
C GLY A 301 -6.89 -14.48 3.56
N PHE A 302 -6.16 -14.30 2.47
CA PHE A 302 -6.06 -13.02 1.78
C PHE A 302 -6.05 -13.21 0.27
N GLU A 303 -6.55 -12.20 -0.42
CA GLU A 303 -6.40 -12.01 -1.85
C GLU A 303 -5.54 -10.76 -2.11
N VAL A 304 -4.50 -10.89 -2.93
CA VAL A 304 -3.72 -9.77 -3.46
C VAL A 304 -4.23 -9.45 -4.85
N VAL A 305 -4.69 -8.22 -5.06
CA VAL A 305 -5.29 -7.78 -6.32
C VAL A 305 -4.45 -6.68 -6.95
N PHE A 306 -3.98 -6.90 -8.17
CA PHE A 306 -3.22 -5.92 -8.94
C PHE A 306 -4.12 -5.10 -9.87
N CYS A 307 -3.76 -3.83 -10.06
CA CYS A 307 -4.42 -2.90 -11.00
C CYS A 307 -5.91 -2.67 -10.74
N GLN A 308 -6.33 -2.66 -9.47
CA GLN A 308 -7.68 -2.19 -9.13
C GLN A 308 -7.89 -0.76 -9.64
N THR A 309 -9.06 -0.50 -10.21
CA THR A 309 -9.50 0.87 -10.53
C THR A 309 -10.28 1.43 -9.34
N GLY A 310 -9.96 2.64 -8.91
CA GLY A 310 -10.57 3.19 -7.70
C GLY A 310 -9.79 4.37 -7.13
N ARG A 311 -9.86 4.53 -5.80
CA ARG A 311 -8.97 5.44 -5.06
C ARG A 311 -8.26 4.64 -3.96
N SER A 312 -7.16 5.17 -3.46
CA SER A 312 -6.49 4.55 -2.32
C SER A 312 -7.37 4.57 -1.07
N SER A 313 -7.22 3.55 -0.22
CA SER A 313 -7.94 3.47 1.05
C SER A 313 -7.35 4.43 2.09
N ASN A 314 -8.18 4.83 3.05
CA ASN A 314 -7.82 5.68 4.18
C ASN A 314 -8.40 5.14 5.49
N ILE A 315 -8.36 3.81 5.63
CA ILE A 315 -8.99 3.04 6.70
C ILE A 315 -8.35 3.37 8.05
N LEU A 316 -7.02 3.42 8.13
CA LEU A 316 -6.33 3.63 9.42
C LEU A 316 -6.65 5.00 10.01
N LYS A 317 -6.76 6.03 9.17
CA LYS A 317 -7.17 7.37 9.60
C LYS A 317 -8.61 7.38 10.12
N VAL A 318 -9.51 6.66 9.44
CA VAL A 318 -10.96 6.71 9.72
C VAL A 318 -11.36 5.80 10.88
N TYR A 319 -10.71 4.64 11.00
CA TYR A 319 -11.11 3.53 11.85
C TYR A 319 -10.04 3.03 12.82
N SER A 320 -8.95 3.77 13.05
CA SER A 320 -7.91 3.41 14.03
C SER A 320 -8.48 2.94 15.37
N LYS A 321 -9.44 3.67 15.95
CA LYS A 321 -10.08 3.30 17.22
C LYS A 321 -10.82 1.96 17.16
N GLN A 322 -11.52 1.70 16.06
CA GLN A 322 -12.27 0.47 15.84
C GLN A 322 -11.30 -0.71 15.64
N LEU A 323 -10.20 -0.48 14.92
CA LEU A 323 -9.13 -1.46 14.74
C LEU A 323 -8.41 -1.77 16.06
N ASP A 324 -8.09 -0.77 16.87
CA ASP A 324 -7.50 -0.96 18.22
C ASP A 324 -8.42 -1.81 19.12
N GLN A 325 -9.74 -1.54 19.06
CA GLN A 325 -10.73 -2.32 19.79
C GLN A 325 -10.81 -3.76 19.30
N LEU A 326 -10.78 -3.97 17.98
CA LEU A 326 -10.79 -5.31 17.39
C LEU A 326 -9.51 -6.09 17.73
N ALA A 327 -8.34 -5.45 17.61
CA ALA A 327 -7.04 -6.04 17.92
C ALA A 327 -6.92 -6.41 19.42
N SER A 328 -7.47 -5.59 20.31
CA SER A 328 -7.42 -5.84 21.77
C SER A 328 -8.47 -6.82 22.28
N SER A 329 -9.65 -6.85 21.67
CA SER A 329 -10.77 -7.70 22.12
C SER A 329 -10.90 -9.02 21.38
N GLY A 330 -10.31 -9.13 20.18
CA GLY A 330 -10.39 -10.29 19.30
C GLY A 330 -11.77 -10.53 18.68
N HIS A 331 -12.72 -9.60 18.83
CA HIS A 331 -14.06 -9.70 18.27
C HIS A 331 -14.65 -8.33 17.91
N VAL A 332 -15.63 -8.31 17.02
CA VAL A 332 -16.33 -7.09 16.63
C VAL A 332 -17.41 -6.77 17.65
N SER A 333 -17.31 -5.61 18.29
CA SER A 333 -18.38 -5.13 19.19
C SER A 333 -19.56 -4.57 18.41
N ALA A 334 -20.75 -4.55 19.00
CA ALA A 334 -21.93 -3.94 18.39
C ALA A 334 -21.70 -2.45 18.06
N GLN A 335 -20.86 -1.74 18.84
CA GLN A 335 -20.50 -0.36 18.57
C GLN A 335 -19.60 -0.25 17.34
N VAL A 336 -18.57 -1.11 17.23
CA VAL A 336 -17.69 -1.15 16.05
C VAL A 336 -18.51 -1.43 14.79
N LEU A 337 -19.46 -2.37 14.87
CA LEU A 337 -20.35 -2.69 13.75
C LEU A 337 -21.21 -1.47 13.34
N ALA A 338 -21.79 -0.76 14.32
CA ALA A 338 -22.59 0.42 14.04
C ALA A 338 -21.75 1.58 13.44
N ASP A 339 -20.53 1.79 13.95
CA ASP A 339 -19.62 2.83 13.46
C ASP A 339 -19.15 2.55 12.03
N THR A 340 -18.88 1.29 11.69
CA THR A 340 -18.44 0.87 10.35
C THR A 340 -19.54 0.96 9.28
N GLN A 341 -20.80 0.94 9.68
CA GLN A 341 -21.96 1.18 8.81
C GLN A 341 -22.30 2.68 8.65
N ASN A 342 -21.77 3.54 9.52
CA ASN A 342 -22.12 4.96 9.54
C ASN A 342 -21.23 5.78 8.60
N VAL A 343 -21.69 5.97 7.36
CA VAL A 343 -21.00 6.78 6.33
C VAL A 343 -20.79 8.24 6.77
N THR A 344 -21.62 8.77 7.68
CA THR A 344 -21.41 10.12 8.22
C THR A 344 -20.17 10.18 9.11
N LEU A 345 -19.96 9.15 9.94
CA LEU A 345 -18.77 9.02 10.77
C LEU A 345 -17.50 8.87 9.91
N GLN A 346 -17.58 8.11 8.81
CA GLN A 346 -16.50 8.03 7.83
C GLN A 346 -16.11 9.40 7.30
N ARG A 347 -17.08 10.20 6.83
CA ARG A 347 -16.84 11.54 6.30
C ARG A 347 -16.26 12.50 7.34
N ILE A 348 -16.75 12.46 8.58
CA ILE A 348 -16.24 13.32 9.65
C ILE A 348 -14.78 12.97 9.95
N ASN A 349 -14.46 11.67 10.08
CA ASN A 349 -13.12 11.23 10.41
C ASN A 349 -12.14 11.42 9.25
N SER A 350 -12.58 11.27 7.99
CA SER A 350 -11.74 11.51 6.82
C SER A 350 -11.33 12.98 6.69
N MET A 351 -12.21 13.91 7.10
CA MET A 351 -11.96 15.37 7.13
C MET A 351 -11.13 15.87 8.32
N GLY A 352 -10.59 14.98 9.17
CA GLY A 352 -9.93 15.30 10.44
C GLY A 352 -9.26 16.69 10.54
N ASN A 353 -9.83 17.52 11.42
CA ASN A 353 -9.37 18.81 11.96
C ASN A 353 -9.52 20.11 11.12
N PHE A 354 -10.76 20.47 10.76
CA PHE A 354 -11.19 21.88 10.72
C PHE A 354 -11.85 22.28 12.05
N SER A 355 -11.17 22.08 13.19
CA SER A 355 -11.58 22.72 14.44
C SER A 355 -10.92 24.10 14.53
N SER A 356 -11.73 25.13 14.24
CA SER A 356 -11.56 26.53 14.64
C SER A 356 -10.14 27.01 14.96
N MET A 357 -9.44 27.59 13.98
CA MET A 357 -8.52 28.68 14.30
C MET A 357 -9.34 29.79 14.98
N PRO A 358 -9.02 30.23 16.21
CA PRO A 358 -9.54 31.49 16.68
C PRO A 358 -8.99 32.54 15.72
N MET A 359 -9.86 33.36 15.12
CA MET A 359 -9.46 34.61 14.50
C MET A 359 -8.64 35.38 15.55
N ALA A 360 -7.32 35.33 15.43
CA ALA A 360 -6.46 36.25 16.14
C ALA A 360 -6.81 37.62 15.56
N LEU A 361 -7.61 38.39 16.31
CA LEU A 361 -7.77 39.82 16.08
C LEU A 361 -6.35 40.40 16.13
N SER A 362 -5.81 40.68 14.94
CA SER A 362 -4.64 41.53 14.75
C SER A 362 -5.02 42.91 15.28
N THR A 363 -4.76 43.14 16.56
CA THR A 363 -4.70 44.48 17.11
C THR A 363 -3.40 45.07 16.61
N MET A 364 -3.48 45.88 15.55
CA MET A 364 -2.42 46.78 15.15
C MET A 364 -2.00 47.58 16.38
N MET A 365 -0.82 47.30 16.93
CA MET A 365 -0.14 48.23 17.80
C MET A 365 0.24 49.45 16.94
N ALA A 366 -0.60 50.47 17.00
CA ALA A 366 -0.25 51.81 16.57
C ALA A 366 0.94 52.28 17.41
N VAL A 367 2.11 52.38 16.77
CA VAL A 367 3.28 53.07 17.31
C VAL A 367 2.93 54.56 17.36
N MET A 368 2.42 55.02 18.51
CA MET A 368 2.37 56.45 18.81
C MET A 368 3.72 56.88 19.37
N LEU A 369 4.48 57.58 18.52
CA LEU A 369 5.58 58.45 18.90
C LEU A 369 5.05 59.55 19.83
N ALA A 370 5.35 59.46 21.13
CA ALA A 370 5.25 60.58 22.05
C ALA A 370 6.68 61.02 22.44
N VAL A 371 7.22 61.92 21.64
CA VAL A 371 8.37 62.75 21.99
C VAL A 371 7.89 63.74 23.05
N TRP A 372 8.41 63.63 24.28
CA TRP A 372 8.38 64.71 25.26
C TRP A 372 9.81 64.89 25.78
N LEU A 373 10.52 65.83 25.15
CA LEU A 373 11.68 66.49 25.72
C LEU A 373 11.16 67.74 26.44
N TRP A 374 11.50 67.86 27.72
CA TRP A 374 11.67 69.17 28.34
C TRP A 374 12.93 69.80 27.74
N ALA A 375 12.72 70.78 26.87
CA ALA A 375 13.23 72.14 26.96
C ALA A 375 12.32 73.05 26.13
#